data_AF-F3QM46-F1
#
_entry.id   AF-F3QM46-F1
#
_cell.length_a   1.000
_cell.length_b   1.000
_cell.length_c   1.000
_cell.angle_alpha   90.00
_cell.angle_beta   90.00
_cell.angle_gamma   90.00
#
_symmetry.space_group_name_H-M   'P 1'
#
loop_
_entity.id
_entity.type
_entity.pdbx_description
1 polymer ?
#
loop_
_entity_poly.entity_id
_entity_poly.type
_entity_poly.pdbx_seq_one_letter_code
_entity_poly.pdbx_strand_id
1 'polypeptide(L)'
;MTDNNLKNLPLGTSDFAALRLANEIYVDKTDLVYELASKRRKYFLARPRRFGKSLLISTFESLFRHGLRDFKGLAIEKLWIEESKPLVVRLDFSEIKNFSSPEDFSRKFTSLISRCFGMVGFQYVDDDLNSASGQLSTWLQTLDINALVVLIDEYDAPLTSCLNQHGLFNSVRERISEFYAVLKSNDRALRFVFVTGITKFNKTSIFSELNNLSDISLAPQFGSLLGYTHEEVQTYFGSYIAKSAEVLSISQNELMNRLAAHYDGFCFEETGTKRVFAPWSLLNFLAQPDRGLKDYWFESGGKPAVLLEYLKSHALKDPEEYARDKTIALSELAGSSDVETLSDIGLLTQAGYLTIKSVEFGNTVFLDYPNLEVKRAMAQLYTEHLLDGKVAGQVGAGPIVKVLYEESAESVFHILNRLFLAIDYQRYPVRDEASLRAYVQVYFAGAGLDVKVEHHNAHGRSDLEVNAGNRHWIFEFKVVQGNKGETEKLSEAVEQIKQRHYGDQQYSQEVKRVALVFSIEDRKFVKWQEV
;
A
#
# COMPACT_ATOMS: atom_id res chain seq x y z
N MET A 1 -36.75 -11.50 21.53
CA MET A 1 -36.46 -10.22 20.84
C MET A 1 -34.96 -10.01 20.94
N THR A 2 -34.20 -10.55 19.99
CA THR A 2 -32.75 -10.35 19.93
C THR A 2 -32.51 -9.05 19.20
N ASP A 3 -32.15 -8.00 19.94
CA ASP A 3 -31.80 -6.70 19.37
C ASP A 3 -30.66 -6.87 18.39
N ASN A 4 -30.99 -6.82 17.10
CA ASN A 4 -30.11 -7.08 15.96
C ASN A 4 -29.33 -5.81 15.59
N ASN A 5 -28.98 -4.98 16.58
CA ASN A 5 -28.31 -3.71 16.34
C ASN A 5 -26.79 -3.92 16.40
N LEU A 6 -26.23 -4.33 15.26
CA LEU A 6 -24.79 -4.27 15.03
C LEU A 6 -24.30 -2.84 15.32
N LYS A 7 -23.22 -2.72 16.10
CA LYS A 7 -22.55 -1.42 16.27
C LYS A 7 -22.07 -0.92 14.92
N ASN A 8 -22.22 0.38 14.67
CA ASN A 8 -21.83 0.98 13.39
C ASN A 8 -20.34 0.76 13.09
N LEU A 9 -20.02 0.52 11.82
CA LEU A 9 -18.65 0.48 11.33
C LEU A 9 -18.11 1.91 11.19
N PRO A 10 -16.83 2.18 11.54
CA PRO A 10 -16.23 3.51 11.44
C PRO A 10 -15.80 3.84 10.00
N LEU A 11 -16.73 3.78 9.05
CA LEU A 11 -16.44 4.03 7.63
C LEU A 11 -16.24 5.53 7.38
N GLY A 12 -14.98 5.94 7.23
CA GLY A 12 -14.61 7.32 6.92
C GLY A 12 -14.51 8.24 8.14
N THR A 13 -14.79 7.74 9.35
CA THR A 13 -14.57 8.47 10.60
C THR A 13 -13.09 8.42 10.99
N SER A 14 -12.38 9.55 10.82
CA SER A 14 -10.98 9.70 11.23
C SER A 14 -10.81 10.45 12.56
N ASP A 15 -11.91 10.91 13.17
CA ASP A 15 -11.89 11.57 14.46
C ASP A 15 -12.28 10.60 15.58
N PHE A 16 -11.38 10.41 16.53
CA PHE A 16 -11.56 9.47 17.63
C PHE A 16 -12.74 9.88 18.53
N ALA A 17 -12.85 11.15 18.90
CA ALA A 17 -13.95 11.60 19.77
C ALA A 17 -15.32 11.42 19.08
N ALA A 18 -15.43 11.75 17.79
CA ALA A 18 -16.63 11.52 17.00
C ALA A 18 -16.98 10.03 16.90
N LEU A 19 -15.99 9.17 16.63
CA LEU A 19 -16.16 7.71 16.59
C LEU A 19 -16.72 7.18 17.91
N ARG A 20 -16.15 7.62 19.04
CA ARG A 20 -16.62 7.23 20.38
C ARG A 20 -18.03 7.74 20.66
N LEU A 21 -18.33 8.99 20.31
CA LEU A 21 -19.65 9.59 20.47
C LEU A 21 -20.74 8.86 19.65
N ALA A 22 -20.40 8.46 18.43
CA ALA A 22 -21.30 7.72 17.54
C ALA A 22 -21.45 6.24 17.92
N ASN A 23 -20.77 5.77 18.98
CA ASN A 23 -20.74 4.37 19.43
C ASN A 23 -20.35 3.40 18.29
N GLU A 24 -19.44 3.84 17.43
CA GLU A 24 -18.86 3.03 16.35
C GLU A 24 -17.87 2.01 16.93
N ILE A 25 -17.63 0.93 16.16
CA ILE A 25 -16.63 -0.07 16.53
C ILE A 25 -15.24 0.55 16.51
N TYR A 26 -14.55 0.51 17.65
CA TYR A 26 -13.14 0.85 17.79
C TYR A 26 -12.38 -0.40 18.21
N VAL A 27 -11.38 -0.81 17.42
CA VAL A 27 -10.46 -1.90 17.78
C VAL A 27 -9.45 -1.33 18.77
N ASP A 28 -9.56 -1.74 20.04
CA ASP A 28 -8.78 -1.16 21.12
C ASP A 28 -7.31 -1.58 21.07
N LYS A 29 -6.44 -0.60 20.91
CA LYS A 29 -4.96 -0.69 20.95
C LYS A 29 -4.37 0.39 21.85
N THR A 30 -5.16 0.85 22.82
CA THR A 30 -4.81 2.03 23.62
C THR A 30 -3.74 1.74 24.66
N ASP A 31 -3.43 0.47 24.92
CA ASP A 31 -2.22 0.03 25.62
C ASP A 31 -0.94 0.44 24.86
N LEU A 32 -0.89 0.26 23.54
CA LEU A 32 0.23 0.72 22.71
C LEU A 32 0.29 2.26 22.63
N VAL A 33 -0.87 2.92 22.62
CA VAL A 33 -0.96 4.38 22.74
C VAL A 33 -0.35 4.84 24.07
N TYR A 34 -0.64 4.16 25.18
CA TYR A 34 -0.05 4.43 26.49
C TYR A 34 1.47 4.26 26.47
N GLU A 35 2.00 3.19 25.87
CA GLU A 35 3.46 2.95 25.79
C GLU A 35 4.24 4.08 25.09
N LEU A 36 3.57 4.80 24.18
CA LEU A 36 4.09 5.97 23.48
C LEU A 36 3.86 7.26 24.28
N ALA A 37 2.61 7.53 24.65
CA ALA A 37 2.19 8.79 25.26
C ALA A 37 2.75 9.02 26.68
N SER A 38 2.98 7.94 27.44
CA SER A 38 3.58 8.00 28.79
C SER A 38 5.04 8.48 28.79
N LYS A 39 5.70 8.55 27.63
CA LYS A 39 7.11 8.95 27.51
C LYS A 39 7.23 10.36 26.94
N ARG A 40 8.15 11.16 27.50
CA ARG A 40 8.58 12.43 26.91
C ARG A 40 9.50 12.17 25.71
N ARG A 41 8.92 11.91 24.54
CA ARG A 41 9.64 11.53 23.32
C ARG A 41 8.99 12.06 22.05
N LYS A 42 9.75 11.97 20.96
CA LYS A 42 9.34 12.32 19.61
C LYS A 42 9.30 11.03 18.79
N TYR A 43 8.19 10.79 18.11
CA TYR A 43 7.96 9.57 17.36
C TYR A 43 7.64 9.87 15.90
N PHE A 44 8.10 8.97 15.03
CA PHE A 44 7.73 8.96 13.62
C PHE A 44 7.15 7.59 13.26
N LEU A 45 6.02 7.59 12.56
CA LEU A 45 5.38 6.38 12.06
C LEU A 45 4.97 6.56 10.59
N ALA A 46 5.63 5.84 9.70
CA ALA A 46 5.21 5.70 8.31
C ALA A 46 4.33 4.46 8.15
N ARG A 47 3.16 4.64 7.53
CA ARG A 47 2.26 3.55 7.15
C ARG A 47 1.55 3.88 5.83
N PRO A 48 1.13 2.86 5.06
CA PRO A 48 0.37 3.10 3.83
C PRO A 48 -0.93 3.90 4.08
N ARG A 49 -1.50 4.44 3.01
CA ARG A 49 -2.80 5.14 3.07
C ARG A 49 -3.87 4.25 3.69
N ARG A 50 -4.81 4.87 4.42
CA ARG A 50 -6.01 4.21 4.96
C ARG A 50 -5.77 3.11 6.00
N PHE A 51 -4.60 3.10 6.63
CA PHE A 51 -4.29 2.24 7.78
C PHE A 51 -4.72 2.82 9.14
N GLY A 52 -5.32 4.01 9.18
CA GLY A 52 -5.79 4.62 10.44
C GLY A 52 -4.82 5.61 11.08
N LYS A 53 -3.85 6.15 10.32
CA LYS A 53 -2.89 7.18 10.81
C LYS A 53 -3.59 8.40 11.42
N SER A 54 -4.52 9.00 10.69
CA SER A 54 -5.28 10.18 11.17
C SER A 54 -6.15 9.87 12.38
N LEU A 55 -6.71 8.67 12.46
CA LEU A 55 -7.45 8.21 13.64
C LEU A 55 -6.52 8.12 14.86
N LEU A 56 -5.30 7.57 14.70
CA LEU A 56 -4.30 7.52 15.75
C LEU A 56 -3.85 8.94 16.20
N ILE A 57 -3.67 9.87 15.27
CA ILE A 57 -3.41 11.28 15.58
C ILE A 57 -4.54 11.87 16.44
N SER A 58 -5.80 11.66 16.04
CA SER A 58 -6.96 12.13 16.80
C SER A 58 -7.09 11.42 18.17
N THR A 59 -6.69 10.15 18.29
CA THR A 59 -6.61 9.46 19.58
C THR A 59 -5.60 10.13 20.51
N PHE A 60 -4.38 10.46 20.04
CA PHE A 60 -3.41 11.22 20.84
C PHE A 60 -3.94 12.62 21.20
N GLU A 61 -4.57 13.30 20.24
CA GLU A 61 -5.16 14.64 20.46
C GLU A 61 -6.20 14.61 21.59
N SER A 62 -7.13 13.65 21.54
CA SER A 62 -8.14 13.45 22.58
C SER A 62 -7.50 13.13 23.94
N LEU A 63 -6.52 12.22 23.97
CA LEU A 63 -5.85 11.83 25.22
C LEU A 63 -5.16 13.01 25.90
N PHE A 64 -4.34 13.78 25.18
CA PHE A 64 -3.60 14.88 25.77
C PHE A 64 -4.49 16.10 26.08
N ARG A 65 -5.51 16.37 25.26
CA ARG A 65 -6.39 17.55 25.47
C ARG A 65 -7.48 17.28 26.51
N HIS A 66 -8.01 16.06 26.56
CA HIS A 66 -9.22 15.74 27.33
C HIS A 66 -9.03 14.62 28.36
N GLY A 67 -7.85 14.02 28.46
CA GLY A 67 -7.59 12.92 29.37
C GLY A 67 -8.43 11.69 29.01
N LEU A 68 -9.02 11.06 30.02
CA LEU A 68 -9.80 9.82 29.85
C LEU A 68 -11.25 10.03 29.36
N ARG A 69 -11.65 11.26 28.99
CA ARG A 69 -13.02 11.58 28.58
C ARG A 69 -13.59 10.61 27.55
N ASP A 70 -12.81 10.30 26.51
CA ASP A 70 -13.24 9.49 25.37
C ASP A 70 -12.77 8.02 25.47
N PHE A 71 -12.08 7.64 26.55
CA PHE A 71 -11.37 6.36 26.70
C PHE A 71 -12.07 5.35 27.61
N LYS A 72 -13.30 5.62 28.05
CA LYS A 72 -14.06 4.69 28.89
C LYS A 72 -14.20 3.32 28.24
N GLY A 73 -13.89 2.28 29.01
CA GLY A 73 -13.92 0.88 28.60
C GLY A 73 -12.76 0.44 27.71
N LEU A 74 -11.74 1.28 27.51
CA LEU A 74 -10.53 0.94 26.75
C LEU A 74 -9.36 0.62 27.69
N ALA A 75 -8.37 -0.12 27.20
CA ALA A 75 -7.21 -0.58 27.97
C ALA A 75 -6.50 0.56 28.70
N ILE A 76 -6.32 1.71 28.05
CA ILE A 76 -5.65 2.88 28.63
C ILE A 76 -6.37 3.49 29.84
N GLU A 77 -7.67 3.26 30.01
CA GLU A 77 -8.44 3.77 31.16
C GLU A 77 -7.82 3.33 32.50
N LYS A 78 -7.25 2.13 32.55
CA LYS A 78 -6.60 1.57 33.75
C LYS A 78 -5.12 1.90 33.86
N LEU A 79 -4.52 2.41 32.80
CA LEU A 79 -3.07 2.66 32.69
C LEU A 79 -2.73 4.14 32.86
N TRP A 80 -3.59 5.03 32.36
CA TRP A 80 -3.32 6.46 32.33
C TRP A 80 -3.48 7.08 33.71
N ILE A 81 -2.42 7.72 34.17
CA ILE A 81 -2.44 8.57 35.36
C ILE A 81 -2.55 10.01 34.86
N GLU A 82 -3.54 10.75 35.32
CA GLU A 82 -3.82 12.09 34.80
C GLU A 82 -2.66 13.05 35.13
N GLU A 83 -1.93 13.45 34.08
CA GLU A 83 -0.85 14.44 34.12
C GLU A 83 -1.41 15.86 33.92
N SER A 84 -0.57 16.88 34.11
CA SER A 84 -0.88 18.26 33.71
C SER A 84 -1.24 18.30 32.22
N LYS A 85 -2.36 18.93 31.86
CA LYS A 85 -2.87 18.99 30.48
C LYS A 85 -1.99 19.92 29.63
N PRO A 86 -1.17 19.39 28.70
CA PRO A 86 -0.36 20.23 27.84
C PRO A 86 -1.24 20.93 26.79
N LEU A 87 -0.72 22.01 26.22
CA LEU A 87 -1.21 22.59 24.99
C LEU A 87 -1.05 21.55 23.86
N VAL A 88 -2.07 21.37 23.03
CA VAL A 88 -2.06 20.38 21.94
C VAL A 88 -2.26 21.09 20.61
N VAL A 89 -1.24 21.05 19.77
CA VAL A 89 -1.26 21.57 18.40
C VAL A 89 -1.28 20.42 17.42
N ARG A 90 -2.27 20.42 16.53
CA ARG A 90 -2.38 19.49 15.42
C ARG A 90 -2.13 20.22 14.10
N LEU A 91 -1.26 19.66 13.27
CA LEU A 91 -0.94 20.13 11.94
C LEU A 91 -1.30 19.03 10.93
N ASP A 92 -2.03 19.39 9.89
CA ASP A 92 -2.33 18.51 8.77
C ASP A 92 -1.72 19.13 7.50
N PHE A 93 -0.62 18.55 7.02
CA PHE A 93 0.10 19.10 5.88
C PHE A 93 -0.61 18.79 4.54
N SER A 94 -1.64 17.96 4.54
CA SER A 94 -2.48 17.72 3.36
C SER A 94 -3.25 18.97 2.93
N GLU A 95 -3.52 19.89 3.87
CA GLU A 95 -4.19 21.18 3.62
C GLU A 95 -3.36 22.10 2.71
N ILE A 96 -2.05 21.94 2.71
CA ILE A 96 -1.10 22.81 2.01
C ILE A 96 -0.34 22.11 0.88
N LYS A 97 -0.82 20.93 0.45
CA LYS A 97 -0.17 20.13 -0.61
C LYS A 97 -0.26 20.74 -2.02
N ASN A 98 -1.24 21.63 -2.24
CA ASN A 98 -1.47 22.26 -3.53
C ASN A 98 -0.82 23.65 -3.54
N PHE A 99 0.25 23.83 -4.29
CA PHE A 99 0.97 25.10 -4.44
C PHE A 99 1.65 25.17 -5.81
N SER A 100 1.91 26.39 -6.30
CA SER A 100 2.50 26.62 -7.62
C SER A 100 3.95 27.12 -7.57
N SER A 101 4.41 27.63 -6.43
CA SER A 101 5.76 28.17 -6.25
C SER A 101 6.23 28.05 -4.80
N PRO A 102 7.54 28.20 -4.52
CA PRO A 102 8.08 28.23 -3.16
C PRO A 102 7.46 29.32 -2.27
N GLU A 103 7.14 30.48 -2.84
CA GLU A 103 6.52 31.61 -2.13
C GLU A 103 5.08 31.30 -1.75
N ASP A 104 4.31 30.68 -2.66
CA ASP A 104 2.95 30.24 -2.37
C ASP A 104 2.92 29.18 -1.28
N PHE A 105 3.84 28.20 -1.34
CA PHE A 105 4.01 27.22 -0.27
C PHE A 105 4.36 27.89 1.05
N SER A 106 5.34 28.79 1.07
CA SER A 106 5.78 29.49 2.28
C SER A 106 4.64 30.28 2.94
N ARG A 107 3.83 30.97 2.14
CA ARG A 107 2.63 31.69 2.62
C ARG A 107 1.60 30.74 3.23
N LYS A 108 1.28 29.64 2.54
CA LYS A 108 0.32 28.62 3.03
C LYS A 108 0.83 27.95 4.30
N PHE A 109 2.11 27.63 4.35
CA PHE A 109 2.76 27.04 5.51
C PHE A 109 2.72 27.99 6.72
N THR A 110 3.09 29.27 6.54
CA THR A 110 2.96 30.28 7.60
C THR A 110 1.52 30.43 8.07
N SER A 111 0.54 30.42 7.16
CA SER A 111 -0.88 30.49 7.51
C SER A 111 -1.34 29.28 8.34
N LEU A 112 -0.92 28.07 7.98
CA LEU A 112 -1.19 26.84 8.73
C LEU A 112 -0.61 26.93 10.15
N ILE A 113 0.66 27.31 10.28
CA ILE A 113 1.33 27.45 11.59
C ILE A 113 0.63 28.51 12.44
N SER A 114 0.40 29.71 11.89
CA SER A 114 -0.28 30.81 12.58
C SER A 114 -1.66 30.39 13.09
N ARG A 115 -2.46 29.73 12.25
CA ARG A 115 -3.80 29.24 12.61
C ARG A 115 -3.73 28.18 13.72
N CYS A 116 -2.90 27.16 13.56
CA CYS A 116 -2.89 26.02 14.49
C CYS A 116 -2.26 26.34 15.84
N PHE A 117 -1.13 27.07 15.85
CA PHE A 117 -0.53 27.52 17.10
C PHE A 117 -1.32 28.68 17.73
N GLY A 118 -2.05 29.47 16.93
CA GLY A 118 -2.92 30.53 17.43
C GLY A 118 -4.04 30.03 18.34
N MET A 119 -4.53 28.80 18.12
CA MET A 119 -5.51 28.15 19.00
C MET A 119 -4.99 27.93 20.43
N VAL A 120 -3.68 27.92 20.64
CA VAL A 120 -3.04 27.74 21.95
C VAL A 120 -2.30 28.99 22.43
N GLY A 121 -2.55 30.15 21.80
CA GLY A 121 -2.08 31.45 22.27
C GLY A 121 -0.88 32.05 21.53
N PHE A 122 -0.42 31.46 20.43
CA PHE A 122 0.58 32.10 19.56
C PHE A 122 -0.04 33.24 18.75
N GLN A 123 0.60 34.40 18.72
CA GLN A 123 0.15 35.53 17.91
C GLN A 123 1.21 35.85 16.87
N TYR A 124 0.91 35.51 15.61
CA TYR A 124 1.78 35.87 14.49
C TYR A 124 1.52 37.32 14.07
N VAL A 125 2.58 38.09 13.94
CA VAL A 125 2.56 39.45 13.40
C VAL A 125 3.37 39.45 12.12
N ASP A 126 2.81 39.97 11.02
CA ASP A 126 3.59 40.11 9.80
C ASP A 126 4.58 41.27 9.99
N ASP A 127 5.87 40.95 10.10
CA ASP A 127 6.96 41.87 10.41
C ASP A 127 8.15 41.58 9.49
N ASP A 128 8.64 42.61 8.79
CA ASP A 128 9.77 42.54 7.87
C ASP A 128 11.07 42.11 8.57
N LEU A 129 11.17 42.30 9.89
CA LEU A 129 12.38 41.99 10.67
C LEU A 129 12.41 40.58 11.25
N ASN A 130 11.25 39.92 11.42
CA ASN A 130 11.15 38.64 12.12
C ASN A 130 10.36 37.60 11.31
N SER A 131 11.06 36.55 10.86
CA SER A 131 10.43 35.42 10.20
C SER A 131 9.39 34.74 11.11
N ALA A 132 8.38 34.11 10.49
CA ALA A 132 7.37 33.32 11.22
C ALA A 132 8.00 32.26 12.13
N SER A 133 9.07 31.61 11.68
CA SER A 133 9.87 30.65 12.44
C SER A 133 10.54 31.29 13.67
N GLY A 134 11.07 32.51 13.52
CA GLY A 134 11.65 33.28 14.63
C GLY A 134 10.62 33.65 15.70
N GLN A 135 9.46 34.16 15.28
CA GLN A 135 8.37 34.50 16.21
C GLN A 135 7.83 33.27 16.94
N LEU A 136 7.67 32.15 16.23
CA LEU A 136 7.27 30.89 16.83
C LEU A 136 8.30 30.43 17.87
N SER A 137 9.59 30.51 17.55
CA SER A 137 10.66 30.17 18.50
C SER A 137 10.58 31.02 19.76
N THR A 138 10.44 32.34 19.64
CA THR A 138 10.30 33.25 20.80
C THR A 138 9.10 32.86 21.66
N TRP A 139 7.95 32.57 21.05
CA TRP A 139 6.76 32.14 21.77
C TRP A 139 6.98 30.80 22.49
N LEU A 140 7.60 29.81 21.85
CA LEU A 140 7.92 28.52 22.46
C LEU A 140 8.83 28.65 23.70
N GLN A 141 9.75 29.63 23.70
CA GLN A 141 10.63 29.90 24.85
C GLN A 141 9.88 30.42 26.08
N THR A 142 8.70 31.01 25.88
CA THR A 142 7.86 31.50 26.99
C THR A 142 7.12 30.37 27.70
N LEU A 143 7.05 29.17 27.11
CA LEU A 143 6.30 28.06 27.66
C LEU A 143 7.04 27.37 28.81
N ASP A 144 6.24 26.78 29.71
CA ASP A 144 6.74 25.90 30.75
C ASP A 144 7.33 24.60 30.19
N ILE A 145 8.10 23.91 31.02
CA ILE A 145 8.66 22.60 30.67
C ILE A 145 7.52 21.63 30.39
N ASN A 146 7.61 20.86 29.31
CA ASN A 146 6.59 19.87 28.92
C ASN A 146 5.19 20.45 28.71
N ALA A 147 5.07 21.73 28.36
CA ALA A 147 3.79 22.38 28.16
C ALA A 147 3.15 22.09 26.80
N LEU A 148 3.86 21.53 25.82
CA LEU A 148 3.39 21.44 24.43
C LEU A 148 3.46 20.03 23.85
N VAL A 149 2.37 19.62 23.19
CA VAL A 149 2.27 18.44 22.34
C VAL A 149 2.06 18.89 20.89
N VAL A 150 2.84 18.33 19.98
CA VAL A 150 2.74 18.62 18.54
C VAL A 150 2.44 17.33 17.77
N LEU A 151 1.32 17.30 17.07
CA LEU A 151 0.87 16.17 16.27
C LEU A 151 0.85 16.59 14.80
N ILE A 152 1.54 15.86 13.93
CA ILE A 152 1.71 16.19 12.51
C ILE A 152 1.22 15.02 11.67
N ASP A 153 0.14 15.25 10.92
CA ASP A 153 -0.43 14.31 9.96
C ASP A 153 -0.03 14.67 8.52
N GLU A 154 0.05 13.65 7.66
CA GLU A 154 0.47 13.72 6.26
C GLU A 154 1.70 14.62 6.01
N TYR A 155 2.74 14.53 6.85
CA TYR A 155 3.91 15.42 6.79
C TYR A 155 4.57 15.47 5.40
N ASP A 156 4.45 14.37 4.65
CA ASP A 156 5.05 14.15 3.35
C ASP A 156 4.17 14.65 2.19
N ALA A 157 2.91 15.02 2.42
CA ALA A 157 1.99 15.40 1.36
C ALA A 157 2.47 16.56 0.46
N PRO A 158 3.07 17.65 0.98
CA PRO A 158 3.66 18.71 0.14
C PRO A 158 4.88 18.24 -0.64
N LEU A 159 5.67 17.32 -0.09
CA LEU A 159 6.86 16.78 -0.76
C LEU A 159 6.47 15.82 -1.88
N THR A 160 5.48 14.97 -1.64
CA THR A 160 4.94 14.05 -2.66
C THR A 160 4.28 14.80 -3.81
N SER A 161 3.68 15.97 -3.59
CA SER A 161 3.02 16.72 -4.67
C SER A 161 4.01 17.36 -5.66
N CYS A 162 5.26 17.59 -5.25
CA CYS A 162 6.31 18.18 -6.08
C CYS A 162 7.48 17.22 -6.37
N LEU A 163 7.27 15.90 -6.21
CA LEU A 163 8.32 14.88 -6.32
C LEU A 163 9.13 14.95 -7.64
N ASN A 164 8.45 15.26 -8.74
CA ASN A 164 9.06 15.36 -10.08
C ASN A 164 9.69 16.74 -10.38
N GLN A 165 9.70 17.67 -9.41
CA GLN A 165 10.17 19.05 -9.57
C GLN A 165 11.29 19.37 -8.57
N HIS A 166 12.51 18.90 -8.84
CA HIS A 166 13.65 18.96 -7.90
C HIS A 166 13.88 20.34 -7.25
N GLY A 167 13.81 21.44 -8.01
CA GLY A 167 13.99 22.79 -7.46
C GLY A 167 12.91 23.17 -6.45
N LEU A 168 11.64 22.92 -6.80
CA LEU A 168 10.50 23.18 -5.92
C LEU A 168 10.52 22.25 -4.69
N PHE A 169 10.82 20.97 -4.89
CA PHE A 169 10.97 19.99 -3.84
C PHE A 169 12.00 20.42 -2.79
N ASN A 170 13.17 20.89 -3.23
CA ASN A 170 14.23 21.34 -2.32
C ASN A 170 13.79 22.55 -1.51
N SER A 171 13.14 23.55 -2.11
CA SER A 171 12.64 24.72 -1.38
C SER A 171 11.54 24.37 -0.38
N VAL A 172 10.62 23.45 -0.73
CA VAL A 172 9.57 22.96 0.18
C VAL A 172 10.20 22.21 1.36
N ARG A 173 11.18 21.33 1.07
CA ARG A 173 11.93 20.58 2.08
C ARG A 173 12.63 21.52 3.05
N GLU A 174 13.37 22.53 2.56
CA GLU A 174 14.07 23.51 3.39
C GLU A 174 13.12 24.25 4.34
N ARG A 175 11.97 24.70 3.84
CA ARG A 175 10.99 25.40 4.67
C ARG A 175 10.35 24.50 5.75
N ILE A 176 10.14 23.22 5.45
CA ILE A 176 9.68 22.23 6.44
C ILE A 176 10.78 21.95 7.48
N SER A 177 12.03 21.81 7.03
CA SER A 177 13.21 21.67 7.90
C SER A 177 13.30 22.83 8.89
N GLU A 178 13.27 24.09 8.43
CA GLU A 178 13.31 25.27 9.30
C GLU A 178 12.31 25.21 10.47
N PHE A 179 11.09 24.73 10.22
CA PHE A 179 10.09 24.54 11.26
C PHE A 179 10.49 23.45 12.28
N TYR A 180 11.02 22.33 11.81
CA TYR A 180 11.54 21.28 12.67
C TYR A 180 12.74 21.72 13.50
N ALA A 181 13.64 22.55 12.94
CA ALA A 181 14.73 23.17 13.69
C ALA A 181 14.23 24.05 14.84
N VAL A 182 13.15 24.82 14.63
CA VAL A 182 12.51 25.62 15.68
C VAL A 182 11.96 24.74 16.80
N LEU A 183 11.34 23.60 16.48
CA LEU A 183 10.88 22.66 17.51
C LEU A 183 12.06 22.06 18.29
N LYS A 184 13.18 21.74 17.62
CA LYS A 184 14.38 21.21 18.28
C LYS A 184 15.05 22.21 19.21
N SER A 185 15.21 23.47 18.78
CA SER A 185 15.85 24.50 19.61
C SER A 185 15.06 24.78 20.89
N ASN A 186 13.75 24.49 20.87
CA ASN A 186 12.84 24.68 21.98
C ASN A 186 12.38 23.35 22.62
N ASP A 187 13.24 22.32 22.63
CA ASP A 187 12.91 20.97 23.14
C ASP A 187 12.29 20.99 24.54
N ARG A 188 12.74 21.90 25.42
CA ARG A 188 12.24 22.07 26.80
C ARG A 188 10.71 22.13 26.87
N ALA A 189 10.06 22.85 25.95
CA ALA A 189 8.61 23.01 25.95
C ALA A 189 7.88 21.74 25.50
N LEU A 190 8.54 20.86 24.74
CA LEU A 190 7.92 19.69 24.12
C LEU A 190 7.76 18.54 25.11
N ARG A 191 6.51 18.14 25.34
CA ARG A 191 6.10 16.91 26.07
C ARG A 191 6.04 15.70 25.16
N PHE A 192 5.55 15.87 23.93
CA PHE A 192 5.34 14.79 22.98
C PHE A 192 5.28 15.34 21.56
N VAL A 193 5.94 14.66 20.62
CA VAL A 193 5.79 14.96 19.19
C VAL A 193 5.48 13.67 18.46
N PHE A 194 4.46 13.66 17.61
CA PHE A 194 4.15 12.51 16.77
C PHE A 194 3.97 12.96 15.33
N VAL A 195 4.75 12.37 14.43
CA VAL A 195 4.75 12.69 13.00
C VAL A 195 4.39 11.43 12.23
N THR A 196 3.46 11.56 11.29
CA THR A 196 3.03 10.43 10.46
C THR A 196 2.86 10.82 9.00
N GLY A 197 3.01 9.83 8.12
CA GLY A 197 3.01 9.99 6.68
C GLY A 197 3.06 8.64 5.97
N ILE A 198 3.26 8.66 4.65
CA ILE A 198 3.39 7.44 3.85
C ILE A 198 4.87 7.14 3.61
N THR A 199 5.57 8.13 3.07
CA THR A 199 6.94 8.03 2.60
C THR A 199 7.92 8.58 3.62
N LYS A 200 9.14 8.05 3.63
CA LYS A 200 10.23 8.47 4.51
C LYS A 200 11.23 9.32 3.76
N PHE A 201 10.87 10.57 3.45
CA PHE A 201 11.82 11.51 2.85
C PHE A 201 12.95 11.84 3.82
N ASN A 202 14.17 11.89 3.27
CA ASN A 202 15.46 11.94 3.94
C ASN A 202 15.45 12.50 5.39
N LYS A 203 15.54 11.59 6.36
CA LYS A 203 15.70 11.86 7.79
C LYS A 203 16.99 12.61 8.08
N THR A 204 18.02 12.57 7.22
CA THR A 204 19.24 13.35 7.46
C THR A 204 19.13 14.83 7.06
N SER A 205 18.05 15.24 6.38
CA SER A 205 17.82 16.66 6.03
C SER A 205 16.54 17.27 6.61
N ILE A 206 15.44 16.52 6.72
CA ILE A 206 14.21 17.02 7.34
C ILE A 206 14.21 16.77 8.85
N PHE A 207 14.64 15.58 9.27
CA PHE A 207 14.54 15.12 10.66
C PHE A 207 15.87 15.10 11.42
N SER A 208 17.00 15.38 10.78
CA SER A 208 18.30 15.59 11.46
C SER A 208 18.23 16.82 12.35
N GLU A 209 17.34 17.72 11.99
CA GLU A 209 16.93 18.90 12.72
C GLU A 209 15.94 18.59 13.85
N LEU A 210 15.49 17.35 14.04
CA LEU A 210 14.80 16.90 15.25
C LEU A 210 15.68 15.89 15.99
N ASN A 211 16.45 16.37 16.98
CA ASN A 211 17.21 15.46 17.85
C ASN A 211 16.26 14.45 18.50
N ASN A 212 16.68 13.17 18.49
CA ASN A 212 16.02 12.05 19.18
C ASN A 212 14.62 11.70 18.66
N LEU A 213 14.34 11.90 17.36
CA LEU A 213 13.14 11.35 16.72
C LEU A 213 13.26 9.83 16.58
N SER A 214 12.40 9.09 17.27
CA SER A 214 12.35 7.63 17.21
C SER A 214 11.44 7.18 16.07
N ASP A 215 12.01 6.64 15.00
CA ASP A 215 11.22 5.95 13.96
C ASP A 215 10.76 4.59 14.50
N ILE A 216 9.45 4.45 14.68
CA ILE A 216 8.81 3.22 15.17
C ILE A 216 8.21 2.38 14.06
N SER A 217 8.42 2.74 12.79
CA SER A 217 7.77 2.10 11.65
C SER A 217 8.10 0.62 11.53
N LEU A 218 9.34 0.22 11.81
CA LEU A 218 9.78 -1.18 11.75
C LEU A 218 9.82 -1.86 13.12
N ALA A 219 9.49 -1.16 14.20
CA ALA A 219 9.62 -1.65 15.56
C ALA A 219 8.64 -2.81 15.84
N PRO A 220 9.10 -4.00 16.27
CA PRO A 220 8.24 -5.16 16.52
C PRO A 220 7.10 -4.91 17.50
N GLN A 221 7.32 -4.09 18.54
CA GLN A 221 6.26 -3.77 19.51
C GLN A 221 5.08 -3.03 18.86
N PHE A 222 5.31 -2.22 17.82
CA PHE A 222 4.30 -1.38 17.18
C PHE A 222 3.86 -1.90 15.80
N GLY A 223 4.24 -3.14 15.44
CA GLY A 223 3.88 -3.76 14.17
C GLY A 223 2.37 -3.77 13.90
N SER A 224 1.57 -4.05 14.94
CA SER A 224 0.11 -4.08 14.90
C SER A 224 -0.56 -2.78 15.35
N LEU A 225 0.18 -1.69 15.61
CA LEU A 225 -0.40 -0.43 16.10
C LEU A 225 -1.49 0.12 15.15
N LEU A 226 -1.30 -0.08 13.85
CA LEU A 226 -2.26 0.23 12.79
C LEU A 226 -2.59 -1.04 11.98
N GLY A 227 -3.77 -1.09 11.37
CA GLY A 227 -4.32 -2.34 10.79
C GLY A 227 -5.15 -3.15 11.80
N TYR A 228 -5.67 -4.30 11.40
CA TYR A 228 -6.35 -5.24 12.31
C TYR A 228 -5.68 -6.61 12.28
N THR A 229 -5.33 -7.20 13.41
CA THR A 229 -4.85 -8.59 13.45
C THR A 229 -6.00 -9.56 13.17
N HIS A 230 -5.68 -10.81 12.82
CA HIS A 230 -6.69 -11.84 12.60
C HIS A 230 -7.61 -12.03 13.82
N GLU A 231 -7.02 -12.04 15.03
CA GLU A 231 -7.74 -12.18 16.29
C GLU A 231 -8.64 -10.96 16.58
N GLU A 232 -8.17 -9.75 16.28
CA GLU A 232 -8.97 -8.53 16.39
C GLU A 232 -10.15 -8.56 15.43
N VAL A 233 -9.97 -9.07 14.21
CA VAL A 233 -11.07 -9.18 13.25
C VAL A 233 -12.17 -10.09 13.78
N GLN A 234 -11.79 -11.26 14.31
CA GLN A 234 -12.74 -12.20 14.91
C GLN A 234 -13.45 -11.59 16.14
N THR A 235 -12.71 -10.88 16.97
CA THR A 235 -13.21 -10.33 18.24
C THR A 235 -14.16 -9.15 18.01
N TYR A 236 -13.75 -8.17 17.21
CA TYR A 236 -14.49 -6.91 17.07
C TYR A 236 -15.53 -6.95 15.95
N PHE A 237 -15.34 -7.79 14.93
CA PHE A 237 -16.23 -7.87 13.78
C PHE A 237 -16.93 -9.23 13.64
N GLY A 238 -16.85 -10.13 14.63
CA GLY A 238 -17.45 -11.47 14.56
C GLY A 238 -18.92 -11.50 14.15
N SER A 239 -19.74 -10.57 14.66
CA SER A 239 -21.16 -10.46 14.26
C SER A 239 -21.33 -10.01 12.81
N TYR A 240 -20.44 -9.16 12.30
CA TYR A 240 -20.41 -8.80 10.88
C TYR A 240 -19.94 -9.97 10.01
N ILE A 241 -18.95 -10.73 10.45
CA ILE A 241 -18.50 -11.95 9.74
C ILE A 241 -19.63 -12.98 9.65
N ALA A 242 -20.36 -13.21 10.74
CA ALA A 242 -21.52 -14.11 10.75
C ALA A 242 -22.59 -13.67 9.73
N LYS A 243 -22.98 -12.39 9.77
CA LYS A 243 -23.95 -11.82 8.84
C LYS A 243 -23.47 -11.90 7.38
N SER A 244 -22.21 -11.58 7.12
CA SER A 244 -21.64 -11.64 5.77
C SER A 244 -21.55 -13.06 5.23
N ALA A 245 -21.28 -14.05 6.09
CA ALA A 245 -21.25 -15.46 5.72
C ALA A 245 -22.65 -15.97 5.33
N GLU A 246 -23.69 -15.56 6.06
CA GLU A 246 -25.09 -15.83 5.71
C GLU A 246 -25.47 -15.22 4.36
N VAL A 247 -25.15 -13.94 4.14
CA VAL A 247 -25.41 -13.23 2.86
C VAL A 247 -24.77 -13.95 1.68
N LEU A 248 -23.54 -14.45 1.86
CA LEU A 248 -22.78 -15.14 0.82
C LEU A 248 -23.08 -16.65 0.74
N SER A 249 -23.91 -17.19 1.63
CA SER A 249 -24.23 -18.63 1.72
C SER A 249 -22.98 -19.51 1.83
N ILE A 250 -22.00 -19.09 2.64
CA ILE A 250 -20.76 -19.84 2.92
C ILE A 250 -20.53 -19.95 4.43
N SER A 251 -19.61 -20.83 4.85
CA SER A 251 -19.24 -20.91 6.27
C SER A 251 -18.43 -19.68 6.72
N GLN A 252 -18.50 -19.32 8.01
CA GLN A 252 -17.68 -18.23 8.56
C GLN A 252 -16.17 -18.49 8.40
N ASN A 253 -15.75 -19.76 8.55
CA ASN A 253 -14.35 -20.15 8.36
C ASN A 253 -13.90 -19.94 6.91
N GLU A 254 -14.73 -20.33 5.95
CA GLU A 254 -14.46 -20.08 4.54
C GLU A 254 -14.41 -18.59 4.22
N LEU A 255 -15.34 -17.79 4.76
CA LEU A 255 -15.30 -16.34 4.61
C LEU A 255 -14.01 -15.75 5.18
N MET A 256 -13.62 -16.12 6.39
CA MET A 256 -12.37 -15.65 7.00
C MET A 256 -11.14 -15.98 6.17
N ASN A 257 -11.07 -17.18 5.58
CA ASN A 257 -9.98 -17.54 4.67
C ASN A 257 -9.97 -16.67 3.41
N ARG A 258 -11.15 -16.40 2.81
CA ARG A 258 -11.28 -15.51 1.65
C ARG A 258 -10.87 -14.08 1.98
N LEU A 259 -11.29 -13.57 3.13
CA LEU A 259 -10.91 -12.24 3.60
C LEU A 259 -9.40 -12.16 3.89
N ALA A 260 -8.80 -13.19 4.48
CA ALA A 260 -7.37 -13.23 4.74
C ALA A 260 -6.58 -13.21 3.43
N ALA A 261 -6.97 -14.03 2.45
CA ALA A 261 -6.32 -14.04 1.13
C ALA A 261 -6.44 -12.71 0.38
N HIS A 262 -7.52 -11.96 0.60
CA HIS A 262 -7.83 -10.76 -0.17
C HIS A 262 -7.44 -9.44 0.51
N TYR A 263 -7.46 -9.36 1.84
CA TYR A 263 -7.30 -8.11 2.61
C TYR A 263 -6.26 -8.17 3.74
N ASP A 264 -5.77 -9.35 4.13
CA ASP A 264 -4.72 -9.53 5.15
C ASP A 264 -3.31 -9.53 4.55
N GLY A 265 -2.29 -9.83 5.34
CA GLY A 265 -0.96 -10.15 4.86
C GLY A 265 0.03 -9.00 4.91
N PHE A 266 -0.36 -7.81 5.36
CA PHE A 266 0.57 -6.70 5.59
C PHE A 266 1.38 -6.93 6.86
N CYS A 267 2.70 -6.95 6.74
CA CYS A 267 3.65 -6.89 7.84
C CYS A 267 4.58 -5.68 7.65
N PHE A 268 4.75 -4.92 8.72
CA PHE A 268 5.54 -3.68 8.71
C PHE A 268 6.79 -3.75 9.58
N GLU A 269 6.85 -4.72 10.48
CA GLU A 269 7.91 -4.80 11.48
C GLU A 269 9.01 -5.80 11.06
N GLU A 270 10.22 -5.56 11.55
CA GLU A 270 11.46 -6.19 11.07
C GLU A 270 11.59 -7.68 11.42
N THR A 271 10.75 -8.24 12.29
CA THR A 271 10.76 -9.70 12.55
C THR A 271 9.92 -10.48 11.53
N GLY A 272 9.03 -9.82 10.78
CA GLY A 272 8.18 -10.48 9.78
C GLY A 272 7.05 -11.34 10.37
N THR A 273 6.72 -11.16 11.64
CA THR A 273 5.81 -12.04 12.39
C THR A 273 4.39 -11.49 12.55
N LYS A 274 4.23 -10.16 12.64
CA LYS A 274 2.92 -9.55 12.89
C LYS A 274 2.24 -9.10 11.60
N ARG A 275 1.19 -9.83 11.21
CA ARG A 275 0.37 -9.52 10.03
C ARG A 275 -0.95 -8.86 10.39
N VAL A 276 -1.39 -7.94 9.54
CA VAL A 276 -2.63 -7.18 9.72
C VAL A 276 -3.42 -7.04 8.42
N PHE A 277 -4.74 -7.01 8.57
CA PHE A 277 -5.72 -6.62 7.58
C PHE A 277 -5.64 -5.11 7.30
N ALA A 278 -5.85 -4.76 6.02
CA ALA A 278 -6.11 -3.39 5.61
C ALA A 278 -7.49 -2.93 6.13
N PRO A 279 -7.56 -1.94 7.04
CA PRO A 279 -8.82 -1.54 7.68
C PRO A 279 -9.89 -1.12 6.68
N TRP A 280 -9.53 -0.25 5.73
CA TRP A 280 -10.48 0.28 4.76
C TRP A 280 -11.11 -0.80 3.90
N SER A 281 -10.32 -1.74 3.37
CA SER A 281 -10.85 -2.80 2.51
C SER A 281 -11.77 -3.74 3.27
N LEU A 282 -11.39 -4.14 4.49
CA LEU A 282 -12.21 -4.98 5.33
C LEU A 282 -13.53 -4.29 5.71
N LEU A 283 -13.48 -3.04 6.17
CA LEU A 283 -14.69 -2.30 6.58
C LEU A 283 -15.66 -2.09 5.42
N ASN A 284 -15.17 -1.80 4.20
CA ASN A 284 -16.04 -1.66 3.03
C ASN A 284 -16.71 -2.99 2.66
N PHE A 285 -15.98 -4.10 2.72
CA PHE A 285 -16.58 -5.43 2.54
C PHE A 285 -17.66 -5.70 3.59
N LEU A 286 -17.37 -5.48 4.88
CA LEU A 286 -18.33 -5.77 5.96
C LEU A 286 -19.60 -4.91 5.88
N ALA A 287 -19.52 -3.71 5.29
CA ALA A 287 -20.68 -2.87 5.06
C ALA A 287 -21.56 -3.34 3.90
N GLN A 288 -20.99 -3.97 2.88
CA GLN A 288 -21.68 -4.40 1.66
C GLN A 288 -21.24 -5.79 1.20
N PRO A 289 -21.45 -6.84 2.03
CA PRO A 289 -20.96 -8.19 1.73
C PRO A 289 -21.63 -8.82 0.50
N ASP A 290 -22.85 -8.40 0.17
CA ASP A 290 -23.62 -8.81 -1.01
C ASP A 290 -22.93 -8.45 -2.34
N ARG A 291 -22.05 -7.45 -2.32
CA ARG A 291 -21.24 -7.07 -3.50
C ARG A 291 -20.04 -8.00 -3.72
N GLY A 292 -19.77 -8.91 -2.78
CA GLY A 292 -18.59 -9.77 -2.77
C GLY A 292 -17.30 -9.00 -2.45
N LEU A 293 -16.16 -9.69 -2.63
CA LEU A 293 -14.84 -9.10 -2.42
C LEU A 293 -14.48 -8.18 -3.60
N LYS A 294 -14.10 -6.93 -3.29
CA LYS A 294 -13.69 -5.88 -4.24
C LYS A 294 -12.34 -5.27 -3.85
N ASP A 295 -11.73 -4.52 -4.77
CA ASP A 295 -10.45 -3.83 -4.56
C ASP A 295 -10.63 -2.39 -4.07
N TYR A 296 -11.10 -2.26 -2.83
CA TYR A 296 -11.32 -0.97 -2.19
C TYR A 296 -10.04 -0.15 -1.99
N TRP A 297 -8.89 -0.79 -1.77
CA TRP A 297 -7.60 -0.14 -1.56
C TRP A 297 -7.17 0.68 -2.78
N PHE A 298 -7.35 0.11 -3.97
CA PHE A 298 -6.99 0.74 -5.24
C PHE A 298 -8.06 1.73 -5.73
N GLU A 299 -9.35 1.35 -5.67
CA GLU A 299 -10.45 2.09 -6.32
C GLU A 299 -10.76 3.46 -5.67
N SER A 300 -10.68 3.57 -4.35
CA SER A 300 -11.30 4.72 -3.67
C SER A 300 -10.33 5.82 -3.20
N GLY A 301 -9.00 5.69 -3.36
CA GLY A 301 -8.06 6.72 -2.86
C GLY A 301 -6.55 6.52 -3.12
N GLY A 302 -6.17 5.56 -3.97
CA GLY A 302 -4.81 5.01 -4.06
C GLY A 302 -3.93 5.45 -5.23
N LYS A 303 -4.36 6.42 -6.04
CA LYS A 303 -3.50 7.00 -7.08
C LYS A 303 -2.99 8.38 -6.65
N PRO A 304 -2.02 8.54 -5.73
CA PRO A 304 -1.25 9.77 -5.70
C PRO A 304 -0.57 9.87 -7.08
N ALA A 305 -1.16 10.66 -7.97
CA ALA A 305 -0.83 10.66 -9.39
C ALA A 305 0.69 10.83 -9.59
N VAL A 306 1.30 11.67 -8.77
CA VAL A 306 2.74 11.95 -8.77
C VAL A 306 3.57 10.74 -8.31
N LEU A 307 3.15 10.03 -7.26
CA LEU A 307 3.85 8.81 -6.82
C LEU A 307 3.72 7.69 -7.85
N LEU A 308 2.54 7.55 -8.46
CA LEU A 308 2.35 6.57 -9.53
C LEU A 308 3.11 6.93 -10.80
N GLU A 309 3.19 8.21 -11.15
CA GLU A 309 4.00 8.68 -12.27
C GLU A 309 5.49 8.44 -12.03
N TYR A 310 5.96 8.64 -10.80
CA TYR A 310 7.31 8.28 -10.39
C TYR A 310 7.55 6.76 -10.53
N LEU A 311 6.65 5.93 -10.00
CA LEU A 311 6.75 4.47 -10.12
C LEU A 311 6.69 4.00 -11.59
N LYS A 312 5.85 4.62 -12.42
CA LYS A 312 5.78 4.33 -13.86
C LYS A 312 7.06 4.72 -14.58
N SER A 313 7.74 5.78 -14.16
CA SER A 313 8.98 6.24 -14.82
C SER A 313 10.25 5.52 -14.33
N HIS A 314 10.19 4.79 -13.21
CA HIS A 314 11.37 4.16 -12.57
C HIS A 314 11.14 2.65 -12.31
N ALA A 315 10.23 2.31 -11.41
CA ALA A 315 10.03 0.96 -10.86
C ALA A 315 9.32 -0.05 -11.79
N LEU A 316 8.45 0.41 -12.69
CA LEU A 316 7.53 -0.47 -13.45
C LEU A 316 8.01 -0.78 -14.88
N LYS A 317 9.31 -0.64 -15.18
CA LYS A 317 9.85 -0.72 -16.55
C LYS A 317 9.82 -2.13 -17.16
N ASP A 318 10.04 -3.17 -16.36
CA ASP A 318 10.12 -4.55 -16.86
C ASP A 318 9.03 -5.41 -16.19
N PRO A 319 8.11 -6.02 -16.96
CA PRO A 319 7.09 -6.94 -16.43
C PRO A 319 7.67 -8.15 -15.71
N GLU A 320 8.90 -8.56 -16.00
CA GLU A 320 9.57 -9.66 -15.29
C GLU A 320 9.73 -9.35 -13.79
N GLU A 321 9.87 -8.07 -13.43
CA GLU A 321 9.96 -7.61 -12.03
C GLU A 321 8.66 -7.83 -11.25
N TYR A 322 7.52 -8.01 -11.94
CA TYR A 322 6.24 -8.28 -11.28
C TYR A 322 6.30 -9.55 -10.43
N ALA A 323 6.85 -10.63 -10.99
CA ALA A 323 6.88 -11.96 -10.37
C ALA A 323 8.22 -12.32 -9.73
N ARG A 324 9.26 -11.53 -9.99
CA ARG A 324 10.59 -11.73 -9.41
C ARG A 324 10.57 -11.56 -7.89
N ASP A 325 11.40 -12.33 -7.21
CA ASP A 325 11.68 -12.15 -5.78
C ASP A 325 12.25 -10.75 -5.55
N LYS A 326 11.63 -10.01 -4.63
CA LYS A 326 12.02 -8.65 -4.30
C LYS A 326 12.76 -8.69 -2.96
N THR A 327 13.99 -8.21 -2.95
CA THR A 327 14.79 -8.13 -1.74
C THR A 327 15.38 -6.73 -1.57
N ILE A 328 15.57 -6.33 -0.33
CA ILE A 328 16.21 -5.06 0.04
C ILE A 328 16.98 -5.25 1.34
N ALA A 329 18.07 -4.49 1.54
CA ALA A 329 18.75 -4.48 2.82
C ALA A 329 17.88 -3.81 3.88
N LEU A 330 17.82 -4.38 5.10
CA LEU A 330 17.04 -3.81 6.20
C LEU A 330 17.45 -2.37 6.51
N SER A 331 18.74 -2.05 6.39
CA SER A 331 19.26 -0.68 6.56
C SER A 331 18.74 0.31 5.53
N GLU A 332 18.47 -0.15 4.30
CA GLU A 332 17.93 0.68 3.22
C GLU A 332 16.42 0.88 3.40
N LEU A 333 15.71 -0.15 3.87
CA LEU A 333 14.28 -0.06 4.22
C LEU A 333 14.02 0.80 5.49
N ALA A 334 14.91 0.68 6.49
CA ALA A 334 14.89 1.49 7.72
C ALA A 334 15.39 2.92 7.48
N GLY A 335 16.32 3.04 6.54
CA GLY A 335 16.92 4.27 6.08
C GLY A 335 15.89 5.20 5.46
N SER A 336 16.31 6.45 5.33
CA SER A 336 15.56 7.46 4.61
C SER A 336 16.30 7.78 3.34
N SER A 337 15.59 7.80 2.22
CA SER A 337 16.21 8.02 0.93
C SER A 337 16.14 9.49 0.54
N ASP A 338 17.19 9.98 -0.14
CA ASP A 338 17.07 11.19 -0.96
C ASP A 338 16.26 10.86 -2.21
N VAL A 339 15.68 11.87 -2.87
CA VAL A 339 14.94 11.69 -4.13
C VAL A 339 15.80 10.99 -5.19
N GLU A 340 17.11 11.23 -5.17
CA GLU A 340 18.09 10.67 -6.11
C GLU A 340 18.59 9.26 -5.73
N THR A 341 18.40 8.84 -4.48
CA THR A 341 18.83 7.53 -3.95
C THR A 341 17.65 6.68 -3.48
N LEU A 342 16.45 7.04 -3.94
CA LEU A 342 15.21 6.39 -3.55
C LEU A 342 15.14 4.99 -4.14
N SER A 343 15.16 3.99 -3.27
CA SER A 343 14.92 2.61 -3.65
C SER A 343 13.47 2.47 -4.13
N ASP A 344 13.27 2.10 -5.39
CA ASP A 344 11.93 1.81 -5.93
C ASP A 344 11.21 0.75 -5.08
N ILE A 345 11.93 -0.28 -4.66
CA ILE A 345 11.44 -1.35 -3.78
C ILE A 345 11.08 -0.78 -2.40
N GLY A 346 11.93 0.07 -1.82
CA GLY A 346 11.66 0.73 -0.55
C GLY A 346 10.41 1.61 -0.62
N LEU A 347 10.23 2.37 -1.71
CA LEU A 347 9.07 3.23 -1.94
C LEU A 347 7.77 2.42 -2.10
N LEU A 348 7.80 1.36 -2.91
CA LEU A 348 6.67 0.44 -3.07
C LEU A 348 6.27 -0.18 -1.73
N THR A 349 7.24 -0.50 -0.87
CA THR A 349 6.99 -1.03 0.47
C THR A 349 6.32 0.01 1.38
N GLN A 350 6.86 1.24 1.42
CA GLN A 350 6.29 2.34 2.20
C GLN A 350 4.87 2.73 1.75
N ALA A 351 4.63 2.71 0.44
CA ALA A 351 3.33 2.98 -0.16
C ALA A 351 2.31 1.85 0.05
N GLY A 352 2.74 0.66 0.48
CA GLY A 352 1.90 -0.50 0.75
C GLY A 352 1.65 -1.41 -0.44
N TYR A 353 2.40 -1.25 -1.53
CA TYR A 353 2.38 -2.17 -2.67
C TYR A 353 3.16 -3.46 -2.38
N LEU A 354 4.21 -3.35 -1.57
CA LEU A 354 4.98 -4.49 -1.08
C LEU A 354 4.92 -4.55 0.45
N THR A 355 5.21 -5.72 0.99
CA THR A 355 5.23 -5.94 2.43
C THR A 355 6.30 -6.94 2.82
N ILE A 356 6.76 -6.88 4.07
CA ILE A 356 7.76 -7.79 4.62
C ILE A 356 7.17 -9.19 4.69
N LYS A 357 7.82 -10.16 4.04
CA LYS A 357 7.46 -11.59 4.14
C LYS A 357 8.34 -12.32 5.15
N SER A 358 9.64 -12.02 5.13
CA SER A 358 10.61 -12.50 6.11
C SER A 358 11.85 -11.60 6.12
N VAL A 359 12.63 -11.70 7.18
CA VAL A 359 13.99 -11.14 7.25
C VAL A 359 14.93 -12.28 7.54
N GLU A 360 15.81 -12.57 6.59
CA GLU A 360 16.67 -13.75 6.59
C GLU A 360 18.11 -13.37 6.20
N PHE A 361 19.03 -14.33 6.34
CA PHE A 361 20.44 -14.17 5.96
C PHE A 361 21.10 -12.93 6.56
N GLY A 362 20.82 -12.67 7.84
CA GLY A 362 21.28 -11.46 8.55
C GLY A 362 20.28 -10.32 8.41
N ASN A 363 20.44 -9.49 7.38
CA ASN A 363 19.68 -8.25 7.20
C ASN A 363 18.99 -8.16 5.83
N THR A 364 18.77 -9.28 5.14
CA THR A 364 18.06 -9.29 3.86
C THR A 364 16.56 -9.40 4.10
N VAL A 365 15.82 -8.38 3.68
CA VAL A 365 14.36 -8.35 3.78
C VAL A 365 13.79 -8.92 2.48
N PHE A 366 12.96 -9.96 2.59
CA PHE A 366 12.18 -10.50 1.49
C PHE A 366 10.82 -9.83 1.44
N LEU A 367 10.47 -9.34 0.26
CA LEU A 367 9.29 -8.53 0.02
C LEU A 367 8.42 -9.18 -1.07
N ASP A 368 7.11 -9.06 -0.91
CA ASP A 368 6.13 -9.48 -1.92
C ASP A 368 4.80 -8.73 -1.69
N TYR A 369 3.83 -8.92 -2.58
CA TYR A 369 2.50 -8.35 -2.44
C TYR A 369 1.81 -8.89 -1.17
N PRO A 370 1.12 -8.04 -0.39
CA PRO A 370 0.47 -8.46 0.85
C PRO A 370 -0.65 -9.47 0.62
N ASN A 371 -1.48 -9.24 -0.41
CA ASN A 371 -2.68 -10.00 -0.72
C ASN A 371 -3.07 -9.87 -2.20
N LEU A 372 -4.18 -10.54 -2.58
CA LEU A 372 -4.72 -10.54 -3.93
C LEU A 372 -5.14 -9.14 -4.42
N GLU A 373 -5.69 -8.28 -3.55
CA GLU A 373 -6.10 -6.92 -3.90
C GLU A 373 -4.90 -6.10 -4.40
N VAL A 374 -3.81 -6.08 -3.64
CA VAL A 374 -2.60 -5.33 -4.01
C VAL A 374 -1.86 -6.00 -5.18
N LYS A 375 -1.82 -7.34 -5.23
CA LYS A 375 -1.22 -8.09 -6.34
C LYS A 375 -1.92 -7.79 -7.67
N ARG A 376 -3.25 -7.67 -7.68
CA ARG A 376 -4.05 -7.28 -8.84
C ARG A 376 -3.85 -5.81 -9.22
N ALA A 377 -3.86 -4.92 -8.23
CA ALA A 377 -3.59 -3.49 -8.45
C ALA A 377 -2.23 -3.26 -9.13
N MET A 378 -1.18 -3.96 -8.68
CA MET A 378 0.14 -3.88 -9.29
C MET A 378 0.15 -4.41 -10.73
N ALA A 379 -0.48 -5.56 -10.98
CA ALA A 379 -0.58 -6.10 -12.34
C ALA A 379 -1.33 -5.15 -13.29
N GLN A 380 -2.36 -4.46 -12.81
CA GLN A 380 -3.07 -3.42 -13.56
C GLN A 380 -2.16 -2.23 -13.87
N LEU A 381 -1.34 -1.77 -12.90
CA LEU A 381 -0.39 -0.68 -13.12
C LEU A 381 0.68 -1.04 -14.18
N TYR A 382 1.24 -2.25 -14.13
CA TYR A 382 2.14 -2.73 -15.18
C TYR A 382 1.42 -2.79 -16.54
N THR A 383 0.20 -3.34 -16.59
CA THR A 383 -0.58 -3.43 -17.83
C THR A 383 -0.89 -2.06 -18.42
N GLU A 384 -1.33 -1.10 -17.60
CA GLU A 384 -1.53 0.30 -18.02
C GLU A 384 -0.24 0.90 -18.58
N HIS A 385 0.91 0.63 -17.95
CA HIS A 385 2.20 1.18 -18.39
C HIS A 385 2.67 0.59 -19.72
N LEU A 386 2.49 -0.72 -19.91
CA LEU A 386 2.79 -1.44 -21.15
C LEU A 386 1.93 -0.96 -22.33
N LEU A 387 0.70 -0.52 -22.06
CA LEU A 387 -0.28 -0.10 -23.05
C LEU A 387 -0.41 1.43 -23.17
N ASP A 388 0.62 2.17 -22.75
CA ASP A 388 0.68 3.64 -22.85
C ASP A 388 -0.53 4.35 -22.21
N GLY A 389 -0.88 3.90 -21.00
CA GLY A 389 -1.99 4.42 -20.21
C GLY A 389 -3.37 3.86 -20.56
N LYS A 390 -3.47 2.97 -21.56
CA LYS A 390 -4.73 2.33 -21.95
C LYS A 390 -5.01 1.08 -21.12
N VAL A 391 -6.29 0.78 -20.92
CA VAL A 391 -6.72 -0.53 -20.38
C VAL A 391 -6.83 -1.57 -21.49
N ALA A 392 -6.67 -2.85 -21.16
CA ALA A 392 -6.64 -3.92 -22.16
C ALA A 392 -7.89 -3.97 -23.07
N GLY A 393 -9.07 -3.65 -22.55
CA GLY A 393 -10.29 -3.53 -23.35
C GLY A 393 -10.24 -2.44 -24.43
N GLN A 394 -9.54 -1.33 -24.19
CA GLN A 394 -9.41 -0.23 -25.15
C GLN A 394 -8.52 -0.59 -26.34
N VAL A 395 -7.62 -1.57 -26.18
CA VAL A 395 -6.79 -2.10 -27.27
C VAL A 395 -7.39 -3.37 -27.89
N GLY A 396 -8.64 -3.70 -27.56
CA GLY A 396 -9.33 -4.89 -28.07
C GLY A 396 -8.86 -6.20 -27.45
N ALA A 397 -7.98 -6.14 -26.44
CA ALA A 397 -7.49 -7.26 -25.65
C ALA A 397 -8.31 -7.42 -24.36
N GLY A 398 -9.65 -7.38 -24.45
CA GLY A 398 -10.52 -7.63 -23.30
C GLY A 398 -11.92 -8.03 -23.76
N PRO A 399 -12.69 -8.75 -22.92
CA PRO A 399 -12.34 -9.24 -21.58
C PRO A 399 -11.78 -10.69 -21.60
N ILE A 400 -10.49 -10.86 -21.23
CA ILE A 400 -9.82 -12.17 -21.20
C ILE A 400 -10.48 -13.20 -20.27
N VAL A 401 -11.02 -12.75 -19.14
CA VAL A 401 -11.69 -13.64 -18.17
C VAL A 401 -12.87 -14.35 -18.84
N LYS A 402 -13.66 -13.62 -19.66
CA LYS A 402 -14.78 -14.20 -20.40
C LYS A 402 -14.28 -15.18 -21.45
N VAL A 403 -13.23 -14.84 -22.18
CA VAL A 403 -12.63 -15.71 -23.21
C VAL A 403 -12.18 -17.03 -22.60
N LEU A 404 -11.48 -17.00 -21.45
CA LEU A 404 -11.06 -18.23 -20.77
C LEU A 404 -12.24 -19.01 -20.17
N TYR A 405 -13.30 -18.33 -19.74
CA TYR A 405 -14.47 -18.99 -19.15
C TYR A 405 -15.37 -19.66 -20.20
N GLU A 406 -15.61 -19.01 -21.33
CA GLU A 406 -16.65 -19.41 -22.29
C GLU A 406 -16.09 -19.88 -23.64
N GLU A 407 -14.96 -19.34 -24.09
CA GLU A 407 -14.50 -19.48 -25.48
C GLU A 407 -13.42 -20.57 -25.67
N SER A 408 -12.85 -20.67 -26.88
CA SER A 408 -11.87 -21.69 -27.29
C SER A 408 -10.42 -21.20 -27.19
N ALA A 409 -9.47 -22.12 -27.32
CA ALA A 409 -8.04 -21.79 -27.40
C ALA A 409 -7.71 -20.83 -28.57
N GLU A 410 -8.48 -20.88 -29.66
CA GLU A 410 -8.35 -19.96 -30.80
C GLU A 410 -8.66 -18.51 -30.39
N SER A 411 -9.73 -18.29 -29.63
CA SER A 411 -10.06 -16.96 -29.11
C SER A 411 -8.95 -16.42 -28.17
N VAL A 412 -8.35 -17.30 -27.36
CA VAL A 412 -7.22 -16.95 -26.49
C VAL A 412 -6.00 -16.52 -27.33
N PHE A 413 -5.69 -17.27 -28.40
CA PHE A 413 -4.64 -16.91 -29.35
C PHE A 413 -4.86 -15.51 -29.96
N HIS A 414 -6.09 -15.22 -30.41
CA HIS A 414 -6.41 -13.93 -31.01
C HIS A 414 -6.35 -12.75 -30.02
N ILE A 415 -6.89 -12.92 -28.81
CA ILE A 415 -6.90 -11.84 -27.81
C ILE A 415 -5.48 -11.53 -27.31
N LEU A 416 -4.62 -12.55 -27.16
CA LEU A 416 -3.21 -12.37 -26.85
C LEU A 416 -2.48 -11.63 -27.97
N ASN A 417 -2.77 -11.94 -29.24
CA ASN A 417 -2.19 -11.20 -30.36
C ASN A 417 -2.59 -9.71 -30.36
N ARG A 418 -3.84 -9.38 -30.02
CA ARG A 418 -4.26 -7.98 -29.88
C ARG A 418 -3.49 -7.25 -28.78
N LEU A 419 -3.18 -7.94 -27.67
CA LEU A 419 -2.36 -7.39 -26.60
C LEU A 419 -0.94 -7.07 -27.11
N PHE A 420 -0.22 -8.04 -27.67
CA PHE A 420 1.19 -7.86 -28.08
C PHE A 420 1.36 -6.84 -29.22
N LEU A 421 0.38 -6.73 -30.12
CA LEU A 421 0.37 -5.70 -31.16
C LEU A 421 0.21 -4.28 -30.59
N ALA A 422 -0.35 -4.12 -29.40
CA ALA A 422 -0.61 -2.82 -28.78
C ALA A 422 0.55 -2.32 -27.88
N ILE A 423 1.42 -3.21 -27.41
CA ILE A 423 2.58 -2.85 -26.58
C ILE A 423 3.60 -2.07 -27.47
N ASP A 424 4.46 -1.20 -26.93
CA ASP A 424 5.58 -0.59 -27.68
C ASP A 424 6.79 -1.54 -27.76
N TYR A 425 7.26 -1.89 -28.96
CA TYR A 425 8.34 -2.90 -29.13
C TYR A 425 9.73 -2.38 -28.77
N GLN A 426 9.96 -1.07 -28.93
CA GLN A 426 11.27 -0.47 -28.63
C GLN A 426 11.44 -0.33 -27.12
N ARG A 427 10.35 -0.01 -26.42
CA ARG A 427 10.36 0.13 -24.97
C ARG A 427 10.29 -1.21 -24.25
N TYR A 428 9.55 -2.17 -24.79
CA TYR A 428 9.25 -3.45 -24.13
C TYR A 428 9.45 -4.64 -25.09
N PRO A 429 10.70 -5.04 -25.38
CA PRO A 429 10.98 -6.16 -26.26
C PRO A 429 10.67 -7.50 -25.59
N VAL A 430 10.06 -8.42 -26.33
CA VAL A 430 10.00 -9.86 -25.98
C VAL A 430 11.30 -10.49 -26.45
N ARG A 431 12.06 -11.09 -25.52
CA ARG A 431 13.41 -11.61 -25.78
C ARG A 431 13.45 -13.14 -25.89
N ASP A 432 12.60 -13.80 -25.10
CA ASP A 432 12.60 -15.24 -24.86
C ASP A 432 11.27 -15.69 -24.22
N GLU A 433 11.16 -16.97 -23.88
CA GLU A 433 9.98 -17.56 -23.25
C GLU A 433 9.69 -16.96 -21.86
N ALA A 434 10.73 -16.61 -21.10
CA ALA A 434 10.58 -16.05 -19.75
C ALA A 434 9.93 -14.65 -19.80
N SER A 435 10.45 -13.77 -20.65
CA SER A 435 9.89 -12.45 -20.90
C SER A 435 8.44 -12.56 -21.38
N LEU A 436 8.18 -13.38 -22.42
CA LEU A 436 6.83 -13.61 -22.96
C LEU A 436 5.83 -14.03 -21.88
N ARG A 437 6.22 -15.00 -21.06
CA ARG A 437 5.42 -15.50 -19.94
C ARG A 437 5.13 -14.42 -18.90
N ALA A 438 6.09 -13.54 -18.60
CA ALA A 438 5.89 -12.42 -17.69
C ALA A 438 4.82 -11.42 -18.22
N TYR A 439 4.83 -11.09 -19.52
CA TYR A 439 3.78 -10.25 -20.12
C TYR A 439 2.39 -10.88 -19.99
N VAL A 440 2.26 -12.18 -20.31
CA VAL A 440 0.98 -12.89 -20.21
C VAL A 440 0.51 -13.00 -18.75
N GLN A 441 1.44 -13.28 -17.82
CA GLN A 441 1.16 -13.33 -16.39
C GLN A 441 0.61 -12.01 -15.88
N VAL A 442 1.30 -10.89 -16.15
CA VAL A 442 0.87 -9.55 -15.74
C VAL A 442 -0.52 -9.23 -16.30
N TYR A 443 -0.76 -9.54 -17.57
CA TYR A 443 -2.06 -9.31 -18.21
C TYR A 443 -3.19 -10.12 -17.55
N PHE A 444 -2.98 -11.41 -17.30
CA PHE A 444 -3.99 -12.26 -16.66
C PHE A 444 -4.22 -11.87 -15.19
N ALA A 445 -3.15 -11.59 -14.44
CA ALA A 445 -3.24 -11.12 -13.07
C ALA A 445 -3.96 -9.77 -12.98
N GLY A 446 -3.71 -8.86 -13.92
CA GLY A 446 -4.40 -7.56 -14.00
C GLY A 446 -5.90 -7.69 -14.30
N ALA A 447 -6.28 -8.75 -15.03
CA ALA A 447 -7.67 -9.12 -15.24
C ALA A 447 -8.33 -9.80 -14.02
N GLY A 448 -7.57 -10.03 -12.95
CA GLY A 448 -8.03 -10.62 -11.70
C GLY A 448 -8.05 -12.13 -11.66
N LEU A 449 -7.26 -12.78 -12.52
CA LEU A 449 -7.06 -14.22 -12.50
C LEU A 449 -5.92 -14.59 -11.54
N ASP A 450 -6.07 -15.71 -10.83
CA ASP A 450 -4.97 -16.27 -10.04
C ASP A 450 -4.05 -17.09 -10.95
N VAL A 451 -2.93 -16.47 -11.34
CA VAL A 451 -1.97 -17.04 -12.27
C VAL A 451 -0.87 -17.76 -11.49
N LYS A 452 -0.66 -19.04 -11.83
CA LYS A 452 0.49 -19.82 -11.36
C LYS A 452 1.50 -19.92 -12.49
N VAL A 453 2.70 -19.42 -12.25
CA VAL A 453 3.78 -19.44 -13.23
C VAL A 453 4.78 -20.51 -12.87
N GLU A 454 5.24 -21.21 -13.89
CA GLU A 454 6.23 -22.25 -13.80
C GLU A 454 5.87 -23.27 -12.69
N HIS A 455 4.65 -23.81 -12.79
CA HIS A 455 4.05 -24.69 -11.80
C HIS A 455 4.66 -26.09 -11.87
N HIS A 456 5.19 -26.57 -10.75
CA HIS A 456 5.88 -27.86 -10.67
C HIS A 456 4.91 -29.02 -10.48
N ASN A 457 5.15 -30.10 -11.21
CA ASN A 457 4.58 -31.40 -10.93
C ASN A 457 5.68 -32.48 -10.85
N ALA A 458 5.31 -33.73 -10.60
CA ALA A 458 6.26 -34.84 -10.47
C ALA A 458 7.10 -35.10 -11.73
N HIS A 459 6.67 -34.58 -12.88
CA HIS A 459 7.27 -34.86 -14.17
C HIS A 459 7.91 -33.66 -14.84
N GLY A 460 7.61 -32.41 -14.45
CA GLY A 460 8.10 -31.19 -15.08
C GLY A 460 7.54 -29.90 -14.49
N ARG A 461 7.59 -28.83 -15.29
CA ARG A 461 7.20 -27.47 -14.91
C ARG A 461 6.48 -26.80 -16.08
N SER A 462 5.19 -26.57 -15.98
CA SER A 462 4.40 -25.90 -17.03
C SER A 462 4.59 -24.39 -16.96
N ASP A 463 4.62 -23.70 -18.09
CA ASP A 463 4.88 -22.25 -18.09
C ASP A 463 3.84 -21.44 -17.32
N LEU A 464 2.56 -21.62 -17.61
CA LEU A 464 1.52 -20.81 -17.00
C LEU A 464 0.23 -21.60 -16.84
N GLU A 465 -0.33 -21.59 -15.63
CA GLU A 465 -1.63 -22.17 -15.32
C GLU A 465 -2.58 -21.11 -14.75
N VAL A 466 -3.86 -21.20 -15.10
CA VAL A 466 -4.89 -20.29 -14.60
C VAL A 466 -6.26 -20.94 -14.54
N ASN A 467 -7.02 -20.63 -13.49
CA ASN A 467 -8.39 -21.09 -13.33
C ASN A 467 -9.39 -20.03 -13.82
N ALA A 468 -10.34 -20.43 -14.64
CA ALA A 468 -11.46 -19.61 -15.09
C ALA A 468 -12.77 -20.40 -14.94
N GLY A 469 -13.47 -20.19 -13.83
CA GLY A 469 -14.67 -20.97 -13.51
C GLY A 469 -14.35 -22.44 -13.26
N ASN A 470 -14.98 -23.33 -14.03
CA ASN A 470 -14.72 -24.77 -13.98
C ASN A 470 -13.60 -25.21 -14.95
N ARG A 471 -12.97 -24.27 -15.66
CA ARG A 471 -11.89 -24.56 -16.61
C ARG A 471 -10.53 -24.28 -16.00
N HIS A 472 -9.63 -25.23 -16.15
CA HIS A 472 -8.22 -25.09 -15.82
C HIS A 472 -7.41 -24.96 -17.10
N TRP A 473 -6.83 -23.80 -17.34
CA TRP A 473 -6.01 -23.56 -18.52
C TRP A 473 -4.54 -23.74 -18.20
N ILE A 474 -3.84 -24.46 -19.06
CA ILE A 474 -2.40 -24.68 -19.03
C ILE A 474 -1.84 -24.22 -20.35
N PHE A 475 -0.88 -23.31 -20.28
CA PHE A 475 -0.17 -22.75 -21.42
C PHE A 475 1.28 -23.20 -21.40
N GLU A 476 1.76 -23.61 -22.57
CA GLU A 476 3.17 -23.83 -22.86
C GLU A 476 3.59 -22.88 -23.98
N PHE A 477 4.61 -22.06 -23.74
CA PHE A 477 5.07 -21.06 -24.67
C PHE A 477 6.37 -21.49 -25.34
N LYS A 478 6.49 -21.22 -26.64
CA LYS A 478 7.76 -21.32 -27.36
C LYS A 478 8.03 -20.05 -28.12
N VAL A 479 9.30 -19.70 -28.26
CA VAL A 479 9.72 -18.49 -28.99
C VAL A 479 10.61 -18.86 -30.17
N VAL A 480 10.39 -18.20 -31.32
CA VAL A 480 11.21 -18.35 -32.53
C VAL A 480 11.82 -17.01 -32.96
N GLN A 481 13.03 -17.10 -33.52
CA GLN A 481 13.69 -16.00 -34.23
C GLN A 481 13.54 -16.22 -35.73
N GLY A 482 12.69 -15.41 -36.37
CA GLY A 482 12.35 -15.48 -37.78
C GLY A 482 11.39 -16.61 -38.16
N ASN A 483 11.08 -16.70 -39.46
CA ASN A 483 9.99 -17.54 -40.00
C ASN A 483 10.36 -19.03 -40.19
N LYS A 484 11.33 -19.55 -39.43
CA LYS A 484 11.78 -20.95 -39.53
C LYS A 484 11.66 -21.64 -38.18
N GLY A 485 11.15 -22.88 -38.18
CA GLY A 485 11.06 -23.72 -36.99
C GLY A 485 9.75 -23.58 -36.18
N GLU A 486 8.76 -22.81 -36.64
CA GLU A 486 7.48 -22.64 -35.93
C GLU A 486 6.76 -23.98 -35.67
N THR A 487 6.65 -24.82 -36.70
CA THR A 487 5.98 -26.13 -36.61
C THR A 487 6.76 -27.11 -35.73
N GLU A 488 8.08 -27.04 -35.77
CA GLU A 488 8.96 -27.86 -34.92
C GLU A 488 8.80 -27.47 -33.45
N LYS A 489 8.83 -26.16 -33.15
CA LYS A 489 8.59 -25.62 -31.81
C LYS A 489 7.20 -25.91 -31.28
N LEU A 490 6.17 -25.84 -32.14
CA LEU A 490 4.82 -26.25 -31.76
C LEU A 490 4.78 -27.73 -31.37
N SER A 491 5.42 -28.58 -32.16
CA SER A 491 5.49 -30.03 -31.89
C SER A 491 6.23 -30.31 -30.58
N GLU A 492 7.34 -29.61 -30.33
CA GLU A 492 8.10 -29.67 -29.07
C GLU A 492 7.23 -29.32 -27.86
N ALA A 493 6.45 -28.24 -27.94
CA ALA A 493 5.54 -27.82 -26.86
C ALA A 493 4.42 -28.84 -26.61
N VAL A 494 3.81 -29.39 -27.68
CA VAL A 494 2.76 -30.42 -27.58
C VAL A 494 3.31 -31.70 -26.96
N GLU A 495 4.51 -32.13 -27.36
CA GLU A 495 5.18 -33.29 -26.76
C GLU A 495 5.53 -33.04 -25.29
N GLN A 496 6.03 -31.85 -24.96
CA GLN A 496 6.33 -31.45 -23.59
C GLN A 496 5.09 -31.53 -22.69
N ILE A 497 3.95 -30.98 -23.13
CA ILE A 497 2.68 -31.07 -22.40
C ILE A 497 2.29 -32.53 -22.12
N LYS A 498 2.37 -33.41 -23.13
CA LYS A 498 1.98 -34.82 -23.03
C LYS A 498 2.92 -35.63 -22.14
N GLN A 499 4.23 -35.51 -22.34
CA GLN A 499 5.24 -36.27 -21.59
C GLN A 499 5.29 -35.88 -20.11
N ARG A 500 5.01 -34.60 -19.82
CA ARG A 500 5.09 -34.05 -18.47
C ARG A 500 3.76 -34.09 -17.73
N HIS A 501 2.71 -34.68 -18.32
CA HIS A 501 1.41 -34.90 -17.67
C HIS A 501 0.81 -33.62 -17.03
N TYR A 502 0.96 -32.48 -17.71
CA TYR A 502 0.47 -31.21 -17.17
C TYR A 502 -1.05 -31.25 -17.02
N GLY A 503 -1.56 -30.90 -15.83
CA GLY A 503 -2.99 -30.88 -15.52
C GLY A 503 -3.63 -32.20 -15.12
N ASP A 504 -2.93 -33.33 -15.18
CA ASP A 504 -3.50 -34.66 -14.84
C ASP A 504 -3.87 -34.80 -13.35
N GLN A 505 -3.41 -33.88 -12.51
CA GLN A 505 -3.73 -33.82 -11.09
C GLN A 505 -5.12 -33.19 -10.81
N GLN A 506 -5.75 -32.55 -11.81
CA GLN A 506 -7.00 -31.83 -11.65
C GLN A 506 -8.21 -32.62 -12.15
N TYR A 507 -8.74 -33.48 -11.29
CA TYR A 507 -9.86 -34.38 -11.63
C TYR A 507 -11.25 -33.73 -11.62
N SER A 508 -11.38 -32.51 -11.08
CA SER A 508 -12.68 -31.83 -10.89
C SER A 508 -12.93 -30.66 -11.84
N GLN A 509 -11.99 -30.37 -12.75
CA GLN A 509 -12.05 -29.23 -13.66
C GLN A 509 -11.91 -29.67 -15.12
N GLU A 510 -12.51 -28.92 -16.05
CA GLU A 510 -12.27 -29.08 -17.48
C GLU A 510 -10.86 -28.54 -17.80
N VAL A 511 -9.91 -29.44 -18.08
CA VAL A 511 -8.52 -29.05 -18.35
C VAL A 511 -8.34 -28.71 -19.83
N LYS A 512 -7.86 -27.48 -20.11
CA LYS A 512 -7.53 -26.95 -21.43
C LYS A 512 -6.01 -26.77 -21.55
N ARG A 513 -5.36 -27.58 -22.39
CA ARG A 513 -3.91 -27.51 -22.61
C ARG A 513 -3.63 -26.85 -23.95
N VAL A 514 -2.87 -25.77 -23.95
CA VAL A 514 -2.63 -24.97 -25.16
C VAL A 514 -1.12 -24.74 -25.34
N ALA A 515 -0.60 -25.20 -26.47
CA ALA A 515 0.74 -24.84 -26.94
C ALA A 515 0.66 -23.59 -27.81
N LEU A 516 1.54 -22.61 -27.57
CA LEU A 516 1.58 -21.32 -28.28
C LEU A 516 3.01 -21.00 -28.73
N VAL A 517 3.17 -20.64 -30.01
CA VAL A 517 4.48 -20.23 -30.56
C VAL A 517 4.45 -18.75 -30.92
N PHE A 518 5.36 -17.99 -30.32
CA PHE A 518 5.53 -16.55 -30.53
C PHE A 518 6.73 -16.26 -31.44
N SER A 519 6.52 -15.45 -32.47
CA SER A 519 7.60 -14.94 -33.33
C SER A 519 8.08 -13.59 -32.79
N ILE A 520 9.37 -13.49 -32.45
CA ILE A 520 9.99 -12.22 -32.02
C ILE A 520 9.94 -11.19 -33.15
N GLU A 521 10.15 -11.63 -34.39
CA GLU A 521 10.19 -10.75 -35.58
C GLU A 521 8.80 -10.22 -35.93
N ASP A 522 7.79 -11.09 -35.99
CA ASP A 522 6.40 -10.67 -36.27
C ASP A 522 5.68 -10.08 -35.06
N ARG A 523 6.26 -10.27 -33.88
CA ARG A 523 5.76 -9.81 -32.58
C ARG A 523 4.32 -10.25 -32.28
N LYS A 524 4.03 -11.50 -32.60
CA LYS A 524 2.74 -12.13 -32.37
C LYS A 524 2.91 -13.64 -32.25
N PHE A 525 1.93 -14.28 -31.63
CA PHE A 525 1.75 -15.70 -31.76
C PHE A 525 1.42 -16.05 -33.21
N VAL A 526 2.18 -16.99 -33.79
CA VAL A 526 2.08 -17.43 -35.19
C VAL A 526 1.45 -18.81 -35.33
N LYS A 527 1.56 -19.65 -34.29
CA LYS A 527 0.98 -21.00 -34.24
C LYS A 527 0.41 -21.29 -32.85
N TRP A 528 -0.61 -22.15 -32.82
CA TRP A 528 -1.20 -22.67 -31.60
C TRP A 528 -1.75 -24.08 -31.82
N GLN A 529 -1.89 -24.86 -30.76
CA GLN A 529 -2.57 -26.15 -30.77
C GLN A 529 -3.15 -26.47 -29.38
N GLU A 530 -4.41 -26.89 -29.34
CA GLU A 530 -5.03 -27.51 -28.15
C GLU A 530 -4.67 -29.01 -28.11
N VAL A 531 -4.23 -29.50 -26.95
CA VAL A 531 -3.63 -30.85 -26.78
C VAL A 531 -4.59 -31.86 -26.18
#